data_AF-A0A7R6P9V1-F1
#
_entry.id   AF-A0A7R6P9V1-F1
#
_cell.length_a   1.000
_cell.length_b   1.000
_cell.length_c   1.000
_cell.angle_alpha   90.00
_cell.angle_beta   90.00
_cell.angle_gamma   90.00
#
_symmetry.space_group_name_H-M   'P 1'
#
loop_
_entity.id
_entity.type
_entity.pdbx_description
1 polymer ?
#
loop_
_entity_poly.entity_id
_entity_poly.type
_entity_poly.pdbx_seq_one_letter_code
_entity_poly.pdbx_strand_id
1 'polypeptide(L)'
;MSIEIQLKPQFLDSAPDNSTLTHLAIICGALKHCLGNAKTMSFIKLAYIFDKAINLEANAFASKITLSPWNIDNDFKKSLIMAESIGFIELLTDKSKEIRISLIDKGEIYLSSVETHQAFVNYLEYLKESKIPENRFDNPIIRS
;
A
#
# COMPACT_ATOMS: atom_id res chain seq x y z
N MET A 1 26.98 6.67 -14.02
CA MET A 1 26.16 6.13 -15.12
C MET A 1 24.70 6.43 -14.81
N SER A 2 24.15 7.44 -15.47
CA SER A 2 22.73 7.78 -15.39
C SER A 2 21.98 6.90 -16.38
N ILE A 3 21.10 6.03 -15.89
CA ILE A 3 20.21 5.25 -16.74
C ILE A 3 19.11 6.21 -17.20
N GLU A 4 19.21 6.69 -18.43
CA GLU A 4 18.18 7.50 -19.07
C GLU A 4 17.08 6.55 -19.56
N ILE A 5 16.05 6.34 -18.74
CA ILE A 5 14.91 5.50 -19.08
C ILE A 5 14.01 6.31 -20.03
N GLN A 6 14.15 6.10 -21.33
CA GLN A 6 13.20 6.64 -22.31
C GLN A 6 11.89 5.86 -22.22
N LEU A 7 10.92 6.41 -21.48
CA LEU A 7 9.55 5.91 -21.43
C LEU A 7 8.95 5.97 -22.84
N LYS A 8 8.54 4.81 -23.37
CA LYS A 8 7.91 4.72 -24.70
C LYS A 8 6.66 5.62 -24.75
N PRO A 9 6.40 6.36 -25.84
CA PRO A 9 5.27 7.28 -25.96
C PRO A 9 3.89 6.68 -25.64
N GLN A 10 3.74 5.38 -25.85
CA GLN A 10 2.54 4.62 -25.46
C GLN A 10 2.22 4.61 -23.96
N PHE A 11 3.17 4.99 -23.08
CA PHE A 11 2.94 5.21 -21.65
C PHE A 11 2.55 6.66 -21.32
N LEU A 12 2.64 7.58 -22.28
CA LEU A 12 2.35 9.02 -22.11
C LEU A 12 0.93 9.41 -22.57
N ASP A 13 0.23 8.53 -23.31
CA ASP A 13 -1.13 8.78 -23.82
C ASP A 13 -2.25 8.37 -22.84
N SER A 14 -1.93 7.76 -21.71
CA SER A 14 -2.86 7.59 -20.60
C SER A 14 -2.54 8.63 -19.53
N ALA A 15 -3.37 9.67 -19.40
CA ALA A 15 -3.37 10.48 -18.19
C ALA A 15 -3.44 9.52 -16.98
N PRO A 16 -2.65 9.71 -15.90
CA PRO A 16 -2.79 8.89 -14.72
C PRO A 16 -4.23 9.05 -14.23
N ASP A 17 -5.02 8.02 -14.50
CA ASP A 17 -6.37 7.88 -14.04
C ASP A 17 -6.33 8.04 -12.52
N ASN A 18 -7.32 8.75 -11.96
CA ASN A 18 -7.39 9.07 -10.53
C ASN A 18 -7.14 7.85 -9.62
N SER A 19 -7.32 6.63 -10.14
CA SER A 19 -6.93 5.34 -9.56
C SER A 19 -5.46 5.29 -9.12
N THR A 20 -4.50 5.70 -9.96
CA THR A 20 -3.06 5.55 -9.66
C THR A 20 -2.63 6.45 -8.49
N LEU A 21 -3.05 7.71 -8.48
CA LEU A 21 -2.76 8.62 -7.35
C LEU A 21 -3.47 8.17 -6.07
N THR A 22 -4.69 7.65 -6.18
CA THR A 22 -5.41 7.05 -5.05
C THR A 22 -4.67 5.83 -4.51
N HIS A 23 -4.17 4.94 -5.37
CA HIS A 23 -3.42 3.75 -4.96
C HIS A 23 -2.12 4.12 -4.26
N LEU A 24 -1.37 5.10 -4.77
CA LEU A 24 -0.16 5.61 -4.13
C LEU A 24 -0.48 6.23 -2.76
N ALA A 25 -1.58 7.00 -2.66
CA ALA A 25 -2.03 7.55 -1.38
C ALA A 25 -2.42 6.45 -0.39
N ILE A 26 -3.09 5.39 -0.83
CA ILE A 26 -3.43 4.24 0.01
C ILE A 26 -2.17 3.51 0.48
N ILE A 27 -1.21 3.23 -0.41
CA ILE A 27 0.04 2.54 -0.05
C ILE A 27 0.84 3.36 0.97
N CYS A 28 1.09 4.63 0.67
CA CYS A 28 1.82 5.50 1.60
C CYS A 28 1.05 5.69 2.91
N GLY A 29 -0.28 5.86 2.82
CA GLY A 29 -1.16 6.02 3.98
C GLY A 29 -1.14 4.79 4.88
N ALA A 30 -1.19 3.59 4.31
CA ALA A 30 -1.11 2.33 5.05
C ALA A 30 0.24 2.19 5.75
N LEU A 31 1.33 2.52 5.06
CA LEU A 31 2.67 2.48 5.66
C LEU A 31 2.85 3.57 6.73
N LYS A 32 2.21 4.74 6.63
CA LYS A 32 2.28 5.76 7.69
C LYS A 32 1.43 5.40 8.90
N HIS A 33 0.19 4.96 8.68
CA HIS A 33 -0.83 4.90 9.73
C HIS A 33 -1.07 3.49 10.28
N CYS A 34 -0.80 2.43 9.51
CA CYS A 34 -1.12 1.04 9.88
C CYS A 34 0.11 0.21 10.33
N LEU A 35 1.30 0.81 10.44
CA LEU A 35 2.51 0.14 10.92
C LEU A 35 2.48 -0.15 12.44
N GLY A 36 1.77 0.65 13.23
CA GLY A 36 1.86 0.60 14.69
C GLY A 36 3.27 0.95 15.16
N ASN A 37 3.89 0.09 15.98
CA ASN A 37 5.26 0.28 16.47
C ASN A 37 6.35 -0.30 15.55
N ALA A 38 5.96 -0.91 14.42
CA ALA A 38 6.91 -1.50 13.47
C ALA A 38 7.48 -0.44 12.53
N LYS A 39 8.69 -0.67 12.01
CA LYS A 39 9.31 0.18 10.97
C LYS A 39 8.98 -0.27 9.54
N THR A 40 8.52 -1.50 9.38
CA THR A 40 8.24 -2.13 8.09
C THR A 40 6.96 -2.94 8.16
N MET A 41 6.33 -3.16 7.01
CA MET A 41 5.11 -3.94 6.84
C MET A 41 5.36 -5.15 5.95
N SER A 42 4.76 -6.29 6.24
CA SER A 42 4.76 -7.43 5.32
C SER A 42 3.94 -7.14 4.07
N PHE A 43 4.37 -7.74 2.95
CA PHE A 43 3.63 -7.68 1.69
C PHE A 43 2.16 -8.11 1.83
N ILE A 44 1.90 -9.19 2.58
CA ILE A 44 0.55 -9.74 2.74
C ILE A 44 -0.38 -8.77 3.49
N LYS A 45 0.13 -8.12 4.55
CA LYS A 45 -0.64 -7.13 5.29
C LYS A 45 -0.92 -5.90 4.44
N LEU A 46 0.08 -5.40 3.71
CA LEU A 46 -0.10 -4.23 2.86
C LEU A 46 -1.12 -4.52 1.75
N ALA A 47 -1.04 -5.68 1.11
CA ALA A 47 -2.04 -6.13 0.15
C ALA A 47 -3.44 -6.13 0.79
N TYR A 48 -3.56 -6.57 2.04
CA TYR A 48 -4.86 -6.68 2.73
C TYR A 48 -5.45 -5.33 3.01
N ILE A 49 -4.64 -4.42 3.53
CA ILE A 49 -5.07 -3.06 3.77
C ILE A 49 -5.45 -2.39 2.44
N PHE A 50 -4.70 -2.61 1.37
CA PHE A 50 -4.99 -2.06 0.05
C PHE A 50 -6.35 -2.51 -0.48
N ASP A 51 -6.61 -3.82 -0.50
CA ASP A 51 -7.87 -4.41 -0.96
C ASP A 51 -9.09 -3.91 -0.15
N LYS A 52 -8.91 -3.74 1.16
CA LYS A 52 -9.99 -3.23 2.02
C LYS A 52 -10.19 -1.73 1.92
N ALA A 53 -9.11 -0.97 1.74
CA ALA A 53 -9.17 0.47 1.58
C ALA A 53 -9.76 0.88 0.23
N ILE A 54 -9.41 0.21 -0.87
CA ILE A 54 -9.92 0.56 -2.20
C ILE A 54 -11.45 0.39 -2.29
N ASN A 55 -11.99 -0.60 -1.59
CA ASN A 55 -13.42 -0.88 -1.51
C ASN A 55 -14.13 -0.14 -0.36
N LEU A 56 -13.41 0.63 0.47
CA LEU A 56 -13.91 1.29 1.69
C LEU A 56 -14.79 0.34 2.54
N GLU A 57 -14.36 -0.92 2.71
CA GLU A 57 -15.16 -1.91 3.40
C GLU A 57 -15.29 -1.57 4.89
N ALA A 58 -16.44 -1.00 5.27
CA ALA A 58 -16.80 -0.76 6.66
C ALA A 58 -16.74 -2.07 7.47
N ASN A 59 -16.11 -2.03 8.65
CA ASN A 59 -15.90 -3.16 9.56
C ASN A 59 -14.88 -4.24 9.12
N ALA A 60 -14.15 -4.09 8.00
CA ALA A 60 -13.16 -5.08 7.54
C ALA A 60 -12.02 -5.38 8.54
N PHE A 61 -11.80 -4.47 9.50
CA PHE A 61 -10.72 -4.57 10.50
C PHE A 61 -11.20 -5.05 11.88
N ALA A 62 -12.51 -5.10 12.11
CA ALA A 62 -13.10 -5.42 13.41
C ALA A 62 -13.24 -6.95 13.67
N SER A 63 -13.31 -7.78 12.63
CA SER A 63 -13.48 -9.23 12.75
C SER A 63 -12.15 -9.99 12.83
N LYS A 64 -12.16 -11.24 13.33
CA LYS A 64 -11.05 -12.19 13.12
C LYS A 64 -10.88 -12.35 11.62
N ILE A 65 -9.68 -12.07 11.09
CA ILE A 65 -9.39 -12.21 9.67
C ILE A 65 -9.61 -13.69 9.31
N THR A 66 -10.72 -13.93 8.62
CA THR A 66 -10.95 -15.17 7.90
C THR A 66 -10.57 -14.82 6.48
N LEU A 67 -9.35 -15.16 6.07
CA LEU A 67 -8.97 -14.96 4.68
C LEU A 67 -9.73 -16.00 3.86
N SER A 68 -10.63 -15.58 2.98
CA SER A 68 -10.96 -16.41 1.83
C SER A 68 -9.70 -16.57 0.97
N PRO A 69 -9.58 -17.62 0.14
CA PRO A 69 -8.61 -17.65 -0.94
C PRO A 69 -8.80 -16.38 -1.75
N TRP A 70 -7.89 -15.44 -1.56
CA TRP A 70 -7.99 -14.11 -2.12
C TRP A 70 -6.83 -13.92 -3.09
N ASN A 71 -7.16 -13.49 -4.31
CA ASN A 71 -6.15 -13.25 -5.32
C ASN A 71 -5.66 -11.82 -5.15
N ILE A 72 -4.37 -11.64 -4.90
CA ILE A 72 -3.78 -10.31 -4.79
C ILE A 72 -3.85 -9.65 -6.16
N ASP A 73 -4.62 -8.57 -6.22
CA ASP A 73 -4.91 -7.84 -7.45
C ASP A 73 -3.61 -7.41 -8.16
N ASN A 74 -3.63 -7.47 -9.50
CA ASN A 74 -2.54 -6.98 -10.33
C ASN A 74 -2.35 -5.48 -10.17
N ASP A 75 -3.41 -4.73 -9.88
CA ASP A 75 -3.33 -3.28 -9.71
C ASP A 75 -2.60 -2.90 -8.41
N PHE A 76 -2.73 -3.70 -7.34
CA PHE A 76 -1.86 -3.56 -6.17
C PHE A 76 -0.39 -3.76 -6.55
N LYS A 77 -0.06 -4.85 -7.26
CA LYS A 77 1.32 -5.16 -7.65
C LYS A 77 1.94 -4.06 -8.52
N LYS A 78 1.20 -3.56 -9.52
CA LYS A 78 1.64 -2.45 -10.37
C LYS A 78 1.86 -1.17 -9.54
N SER A 79 0.93 -0.85 -8.66
CA SER A 79 1.01 0.33 -7.80
C SER A 79 2.20 0.25 -6.83
N LEU A 80 2.50 -0.95 -6.34
CA LEU A 80 3.66 -1.19 -5.48
C LEU A 80 4.98 -0.98 -6.23
N ILE A 81 5.11 -1.52 -7.45
CA ILE A 81 6.28 -1.29 -8.32
C ILE A 81 6.41 0.19 -8.65
N MET A 82 5.30 0.86 -8.95
CA MET A 82 5.30 2.30 -9.23
C MET A 82 5.78 3.11 -8.04
N ALA A 83 5.26 2.84 -6.83
CA ALA A 83 5.67 3.50 -5.60
C ALA A 83 7.17 3.32 -5.31
N GLU A 84 7.71 2.12 -5.56
CA GLU A 84 9.14 1.83 -5.41
C GLU A 84 9.98 2.60 -6.44
N SER A 85 9.58 2.56 -7.72
CA SER A 85 10.30 3.25 -8.81
C SER A 85 10.36 4.78 -8.63
N ILE A 86 9.32 5.38 -8.02
CA ILE A 86 9.27 6.81 -7.72
C ILE A 86 10.07 7.14 -6.44
N GLY A 87 10.46 6.14 -5.65
CA GLY A 87 11.19 6.29 -4.40
C GLY A 87 10.30 6.69 -3.22
N PHE A 88 9.01 6.35 -3.25
CA PHE A 88 8.12 6.56 -2.10
C PHE A 88 8.29 5.47 -1.04
N ILE A 89 8.63 4.25 -1.47
CA ILE A 89 8.78 3.09 -0.61
C ILE A 89 10.08 2.36 -0.94
N GLU A 90 10.55 1.55 0.00
CA GLU A 90 11.63 0.58 -0.20
C GLU A 90 11.11 -0.84 0.02
N LEU A 91 11.61 -1.77 -0.79
CA LEU A 91 11.37 -3.20 -0.63
C LEU A 91 12.63 -3.84 -0.03
N LEU A 92 12.49 -4.35 1.18
CA LEU A 92 13.54 -5.05 1.92
C LEU A 92 13.24 -6.55 1.91
N THR A 93 14.26 -7.36 1.74
CA THR A 93 14.15 -8.82 1.93
C THR A 93 14.79 -9.19 3.25
N ASP A 94 14.04 -9.87 4.11
CA ASP A 94 14.57 -10.35 5.38
C ASP A 94 15.35 -11.67 5.22
N LYS A 95 15.93 -12.18 6.32
CA LYS A 95 16.67 -13.45 6.30
C LYS A 95 15.81 -14.66 5.92
N SER A 96 14.50 -14.53 6.07
CA SER A 96 13.47 -15.53 5.80
C SER A 96 13.01 -15.51 4.33
N LYS A 97 13.58 -14.61 3.51
CA LYS A 97 13.17 -14.31 2.12
C LYS A 97 11.77 -13.68 2.02
N GLU A 98 11.27 -13.11 3.11
CA GLU A 98 10.01 -12.38 3.11
C GLU A 98 10.22 -10.93 2.71
N ILE A 99 9.29 -10.40 1.93
CA ILE A 99 9.29 -9.00 1.50
C ILE A 99 8.71 -8.13 2.61
N ARG A 100 9.53 -7.21 3.11
CA ARG A 100 9.20 -6.15 4.05
C ARG A 100 9.23 -4.81 3.32
N ILE A 101 8.31 -3.93 3.66
CA ILE A 101 8.06 -2.69 2.93
C ILE A 101 8.13 -1.52 3.90
N SER A 102 8.90 -0.49 3.59
CA SER A 102 9.00 0.74 4.40
C SER A 102 8.59 1.96 3.59
N LEU A 103 8.06 2.96 4.28
CA LEU A 103 7.89 4.30 3.73
C LEU A 103 9.23 5.05 3.80
N ILE A 104 9.57 5.78 2.74
CA ILE A 104 10.75 6.64 2.68
C ILE A 104 10.32 8.11 2.84
N ASP A 105 11.23 8.99 3.25
CA ASP A 105 11.03 10.45 3.39
C ASP A 105 10.26 11.08 2.22
N LYS A 106 10.58 10.70 0.97
CA LYS A 106 9.88 11.22 -0.20
C LYS A 106 8.40 10.80 -0.24
N GLY A 107 8.10 9.58 0.18
CA GLY A 107 6.72 9.09 0.35
C GLY A 107 6.00 9.81 1.50
N GLU A 108 6.69 10.12 2.59
CA GLU A 108 6.13 10.92 3.68
C GLU A 108 5.79 12.35 3.26
N ILE A 109 6.68 12.98 2.49
CA ILE A 109 6.48 14.32 1.93
C ILE A 109 5.28 14.32 0.98
N TYR A 110 5.22 13.33 0.07
CA TYR A 110 4.07 13.14 -0.82
C TYR A 110 2.77 13.02 -0.03
N LEU A 111 2.71 12.12 0.95
CA LEU A 111 1.50 11.88 1.74
C LEU A 111 1.10 13.11 2.55
N SER A 112 2.05 13.83 3.13
CA SER A 112 1.77 15.08 3.86
C SER A 112 1.19 16.16 2.94
N SER A 113 1.65 16.23 1.69
CA SER A 113 1.04 17.11 0.68
C SER A 113 -0.40 16.70 0.37
N VAL A 114 -0.66 15.40 0.17
CA VAL A 114 -2.02 14.87 -0.06
C VAL A 114 -2.94 15.20 1.10
N GLU A 115 -2.49 15.01 2.34
CA GLU A 115 -3.25 15.33 3.56
C GLU A 115 -3.55 16.84 3.66
N THR A 116 -2.57 17.69 3.35
CA THR A 116 -2.72 19.16 3.40
C THR A 116 -3.75 19.65 2.39
N HIS A 117 -3.80 19.06 1.20
CA HIS A 117 -4.75 19.41 0.15
C HIS A 117 -6.13 18.76 0.33
N GLN A 118 -6.34 18.00 1.42
CA GLN A 118 -7.56 17.24 1.65
C GLN A 118 -7.95 16.33 0.46
N ALA A 119 -6.94 15.81 -0.26
CA ALA A 119 -7.16 14.82 -1.31
C ALA A 119 -7.33 13.43 -0.69
N PHE A 120 -8.24 12.62 -1.25
CA PHE A 120 -8.47 11.23 -0.84
C PHE A 120 -8.82 11.03 0.66
N VAL A 121 -9.42 12.05 1.31
CA VAL A 121 -9.68 12.08 2.76
C VAL A 121 -10.38 10.82 3.26
N ASN A 122 -11.42 10.36 2.56
CA ASN A 122 -12.17 9.15 2.95
C ASN A 122 -11.27 7.92 3.10
N TYR A 123 -10.31 7.74 2.18
CA TYR A 123 -9.36 6.62 2.23
C TYR A 123 -8.35 6.80 3.36
N LEU A 124 -7.83 8.03 3.55
CA LEU A 124 -6.83 8.30 4.59
C LEU A 124 -7.41 8.23 6.00
N GLU A 125 -8.64 8.69 6.21
CA GLU A 125 -9.37 8.52 7.47
C GLU A 125 -9.64 7.05 7.77
N TYR A 126 -10.11 6.29 6.77
CA TYR A 126 -10.29 4.84 6.89
C TYR A 126 -8.99 4.12 7.33
N LEU A 127 -7.84 4.52 6.79
CA LEU A 127 -6.54 3.96 7.16
C LEU A 127 -6.09 4.36 8.58
N LYS A 128 -6.38 5.60 9.00
CA LYS A 128 -6.08 6.09 10.37
C LYS A 128 -6.86 5.33 11.45
N GLU A 129 -8.06 4.85 11.12
CA GLU A 129 -8.87 4.02 12.02
C GLU A 129 -8.40 2.56 12.06
N SER A 130 -7.62 2.12 11.07
CA SER A 130 -7.18 0.74 10.93
C SER A 130 -5.97 0.39 11.82
N LYS A 131 -6.23 -0.30 12.94
CA LYS A 131 -5.20 -0.79 13.87
C LYS A 131 -5.01 -2.30 13.78
N ILE A 132 -4.53 -2.80 12.63
CA ILE A 132 -4.29 -4.23 12.42
C ILE A 132 -2.86 -4.62 12.83
N PRO A 133 -2.67 -5.47 13.85
CA PRO A 133 -1.35 -5.93 14.23
C PRO A 133 -0.78 -6.92 13.21
N GLU A 134 0.54 -6.94 13.06
CA GLU A 134 1.26 -7.80 12.11
C GLU A 134 1.00 -9.29 12.35
N ASN A 135 0.92 -9.69 13.62
CA ASN A 135 0.75 -11.08 14.04
C ASN A 135 -0.56 -11.74 13.60
N ARG A 136 -1.54 -10.96 13.11
CA ARG A 136 -2.75 -11.49 12.47
C ARG A 136 -2.46 -12.21 11.16
N PHE A 137 -1.31 -11.94 10.54
CA PHE A 137 -0.91 -12.51 9.25
C PHE A 137 0.08 -13.68 9.38
N ASP A 138 0.55 -13.99 10.59
CA ASP A 138 1.49 -15.09 10.83
C ASP A 138 0.83 -16.47 10.65
N ASN A 139 -0.47 -16.58 10.94
CA ASN A 139 -1.25 -17.82 10.83
C ASN A 139 -2.67 -17.53 10.30
N PRO A 140 -2.83 -17.17 9.03
CA PRO A 140 -4.15 -16.89 8.48
C PRO A 140 -5.01 -18.15 8.45
N ILE A 141 -6.23 -18.07 8.98
CA ILE A 141 -7.22 -19.14 8.81
C ILE A 141 -7.84 -18.97 7.43
N ILE A 142 -7.42 -19.80 6.48
CA ILE A 142 -7.97 -19.85 5.12
C ILE A 142 -9.23 -20.73 5.16
N ARG A 143 -10.40 -20.19 4.81
CA ARG A 143 -11.62 -21.00 4.63
C ARG A 143 -11.90 -21.21 3.15
N SER A 144 -11.91 -22.48 2.74
CA SER A 144 -12.33 -22.95 1.40
C SER A 144 -13.80 -22.71 1.13
#